data_AF-A0AAJ5T938-F1
#
_entry.id   AF-A0AAJ5T938-F1
#
_cell.length_a   1.000
_cell.length_b   1.000
_cell.length_c   1.000
_cell.angle_alpha   90.00
_cell.angle_beta   90.00
_cell.angle_gamma   90.00
#
_symmetry.space_group_name_H-M   'P 1'
#
loop_
_entity.id
_entity.type
_entity.pdbx_description
1 polymer ?
#
loop_
_entity_poly.entity_id
_entity_poly.type
_entity_poly.pdbx_seq_one_letter_code
_entity_poly.pdbx_strand_id
1 'polypeptide(L)'
;MELHQIQIRAAVARAICAACGEQPEHPGDARGNAFRWQDYEPSAEVVILELRAAEAGEPGRSAVPHLAEVIAQCLEDGPGSAWQYERAAGDAVRAYVVH
;
A
#
# COMPACT_ATOMS: atom_id res chain seq x y z
N MET A 1 -15.35 -8.37 -10.26
CA MET A 1 -14.53 -7.15 -10.46
C MET A 1 -14.35 -6.40 -9.13
N GLU A 2 -15.41 -6.17 -8.33
CA GLU A 2 -15.26 -5.52 -7.01
C GLU A 2 -14.52 -6.36 -5.95
N LEU A 3 -14.81 -7.66 -5.84
CA LEU A 3 -14.17 -8.53 -4.84
C LEU A 3 -12.64 -8.56 -4.98
N HIS A 4 -12.19 -8.45 -6.22
CA HIS A 4 -10.80 -8.46 -6.61
C HIS A 4 -10.07 -7.18 -6.20
N GLN A 5 -10.67 -6.01 -6.46
CA GLN A 5 -10.13 -4.73 -6.01
C GLN A 5 -10.07 -4.65 -4.48
N ILE A 6 -11.05 -5.22 -3.78
CA ILE A 6 -11.03 -5.33 -2.32
C ILE A 6 -9.86 -6.19 -1.85
N GLN A 7 -9.58 -7.32 -2.52
CA GLN A 7 -8.45 -8.19 -2.18
C GLN A 7 -7.10 -7.52 -2.39
N ILE A 8 -6.91 -6.83 -3.52
CA ILE A 8 -5.69 -6.07 -3.80
C ILE A 8 -5.52 -4.97 -2.75
N ARG A 9 -6.56 -4.16 -2.50
CA ARG A 9 -6.49 -3.07 -1.50
C ARG A 9 -6.13 -3.60 -0.12
N ALA A 10 -6.78 -4.67 0.32
CA ALA A 10 -6.49 -5.27 1.61
C ALA A 10 -5.08 -5.88 1.67
N ALA A 11 -4.55 -6.44 0.58
CA ALA A 11 -3.19 -6.96 0.54
C ALA A 11 -2.15 -5.82 0.62
N VAL A 12 -2.35 -4.73 -0.13
CA VAL A 12 -1.47 -3.55 -0.10
C VAL A 12 -1.52 -2.88 1.28
N ALA A 13 -2.71 -2.68 1.84
CA ALA A 13 -2.87 -2.05 3.16
C ALA A 13 -2.19 -2.86 4.28
N ARG A 14 -2.28 -4.20 4.24
CA ARG A 14 -1.54 -5.08 5.17
C ARG A 14 -0.03 -4.95 5.03
N ALA A 15 0.48 -4.84 3.80
CA ALA A 15 1.91 -4.68 3.55
C ALA A 15 2.44 -3.35 4.13
N ILE A 16 1.68 -2.26 3.95
CA ILE A 16 2.02 -0.95 4.52
C ILE A 16 1.98 -1.01 6.05
N CYS A 17 0.90 -1.53 6.64
CA CYS A 17 0.75 -1.69 8.08
C CYS A 17 1.91 -2.48 8.71
N ALA A 18 2.31 -3.60 8.09
CA ALA A 18 3.45 -4.38 8.55
C ALA A 18 4.79 -3.64 8.43
N ALA A 19 4.96 -2.78 7.42
CA ALA A 19 6.17 -1.96 7.27
C ALA A 19 6.28 -0.85 8.32
N CYS A 20 5.14 -0.32 8.80
CA CYS A 20 5.09 0.55 9.97
C CYS A 20 5.40 -0.17 11.29
N GLY A 21 5.68 -1.48 11.26
CA GLY A 21 5.93 -2.29 12.45
C GLY A 21 4.67 -2.67 13.23
N GLU A 22 3.49 -2.45 12.65
CA GLU A 22 2.22 -2.84 13.25
C GLU A 22 1.84 -4.29 12.91
N GLN A 23 0.82 -4.81 13.61
CA GLN A 23 0.28 -6.15 13.38
C GLN A 23 -1.04 -6.04 12.60
N PRO A 24 -1.06 -6.35 11.29
CA PRO A 24 -2.22 -6.07 10.43
C PRO A 24 -3.54 -6.65 10.92
N GLU A 25 -3.52 -7.89 11.43
CA GLU A 25 -4.70 -8.63 11.88
C GLU A 25 -5.09 -8.33 13.34
N HIS A 26 -4.38 -7.42 14.03
CA HIS A 26 -4.85 -6.96 15.32
C HIS A 26 -6.21 -6.26 15.19
N PRO A 27 -7.10 -6.36 16.19
CA PRO A 27 -8.33 -5.59 16.22
C PRO A 27 -8.07 -4.12 15.94
N GLY A 28 -8.89 -3.54 15.06
CA GLY A 28 -8.79 -2.14 14.68
C GLY A 28 -8.97 -1.19 15.87
N ASP A 29 -8.81 0.10 15.61
CA ASP A 29 -8.90 1.11 16.64
C ASP A 29 -10.36 1.48 16.99
N ALA A 30 -10.53 2.49 17.85
CA ALA A 30 -11.83 2.97 18.29
C ALA A 30 -12.69 3.57 17.16
N ARG A 31 -12.19 3.68 15.92
CA ARG A 31 -12.90 4.23 14.76
C ARG A 31 -13.81 3.22 14.07
N GLY A 32 -13.90 1.99 14.60
CA GLY A 32 -14.82 0.95 14.14
C GLY A 32 -14.24 0.00 13.10
N ASN A 33 -12.92 0.07 12.86
CA ASN A 33 -12.21 -0.87 12.02
C ASN A 33 -12.15 -2.24 12.70
N ALA A 34 -12.37 -3.30 11.93
CA ALA A 34 -12.21 -4.68 12.40
C ALA A 34 -10.73 -5.03 12.58
N PHE A 35 -9.85 -4.46 11.75
CA PHE A 35 -8.41 -4.78 11.72
C PHE A 35 -7.54 -3.53 11.59
N ARG A 36 -6.31 -3.57 12.12
CA ARG A 36 -5.34 -2.46 12.05
C ARG A 36 -4.98 -2.06 10.62
N TRP A 37 -4.88 -3.03 9.71
CA TRP A 37 -4.57 -2.71 8.31
C TRP A 37 -5.60 -1.78 7.66
N GLN A 38 -6.83 -1.70 8.17
CA GLN A 38 -7.87 -0.85 7.58
C GLN A 38 -7.56 0.64 7.72
N ASP A 39 -6.75 1.03 8.71
CA ASP A 39 -6.27 2.41 8.86
C ASP A 39 -5.39 2.84 7.67
N TYR A 40 -4.83 1.87 6.95
CA TYR A 40 -3.94 2.05 5.80
C TYR A 40 -4.65 1.90 4.44
N GLU A 41 -5.97 1.69 4.41
CA GLU A 41 -6.74 1.63 3.16
C GLU A 41 -6.56 2.88 2.27
N PRO A 42 -6.58 4.12 2.79
CA PRO A 42 -6.35 5.31 1.97
C PRO A 42 -4.98 5.30 1.28
N SER A 43 -3.91 4.93 2.00
CA SER A 43 -2.56 4.83 1.43
C SER A 43 -2.48 3.72 0.39
N ALA A 44 -3.18 2.60 0.60
CA ALA A 44 -3.27 1.51 -0.36
C ALA A 44 -3.97 1.95 -1.67
N GLU A 45 -5.01 2.78 -1.59
CA GLU A 45 -5.69 3.31 -2.77
C GLU A 45 -4.76 4.17 -3.63
N VAL A 46 -3.93 5.02 -3.02
CA VAL A 46 -2.94 5.84 -3.75
C VAL A 46 -1.91 4.96 -4.46
N VAL A 47 -1.36 3.95 -3.79
CA VAL A 47 -0.43 2.99 -4.40
C VAL A 47 -1.07 2.25 -5.59
N ILE A 48 -2.35 1.86 -5.47
CA ILE A 48 -3.09 1.20 -6.56
C ILE A 48 -3.31 2.14 -7.74
N LEU A 49 -3.53 3.44 -7.51
CA LEU A 49 -3.64 4.42 -8.60
C LEU A 49 -2.34 4.54 -9.40
N GLU A 50 -1.20 4.54 -8.72
CA GLU A 50 0.12 4.55 -9.37
C GLU A 50 0.37 3.28 -10.20
N LEU A 51 -0.02 2.12 -9.68
CA LEU A 51 0.07 0.85 -10.40
C LEU A 51 -0.82 0.82 -11.65
N ARG A 52 -2.04 1.35 -11.56
CA ARG A 52 -2.93 1.54 -12.73
C ARG A 52 -2.36 2.51 -13.75
N ALA A 53 -1.71 3.58 -13.30
CA ALA A 53 -1.05 4.53 -14.21
C ALA A 53 0.11 3.85 -14.97
N ALA A 54 0.88 2.98 -14.31
CA ALA A 54 1.88 2.16 -14.99
C ALA A 54 1.28 1.24 -16.06
N GLU A 55 0.17 0.57 -15.78
CA GLU A 55 -0.55 -0.24 -16.77
C GLU A 55 -1.10 0.59 -17.94
N ALA A 56 -1.52 1.82 -17.67
CA ALA A 56 -1.97 2.78 -18.67
C ALA A 56 -0.83 3.38 -19.52
N GLY A 57 0.42 2.97 -19.27
CA GLY A 57 1.58 3.35 -20.07
C GLY A 57 2.39 4.52 -19.51
N GLU A 58 2.23 4.89 -18.23
CA GLU A 58 3.12 5.83 -17.55
C GLU A 58 4.35 5.08 -16.97
N PRO A 59 5.51 5.12 -17.64
CA PRO A 59 6.68 4.34 -17.20
C PRO A 59 7.18 4.82 -15.83
N GLY A 60 7.60 3.89 -14.99
CA GLY A 60 8.20 4.18 -13.68
C GLY A 60 7.19 4.25 -12.52
N ARG A 61 5.88 4.36 -12.78
CA ARG A 61 4.85 4.42 -11.72
C ARG A 61 4.72 3.12 -10.92
N SER A 62 5.18 1.99 -11.47
CA SER A 62 5.25 0.69 -10.77
C SER A 62 6.63 0.39 -10.17
N ALA A 63 7.60 1.30 -10.29
CA ALA A 63 8.94 1.08 -9.75
C ALA A 63 8.88 1.08 -8.21
N VAL A 64 9.54 0.11 -7.59
CA VAL A 64 9.56 -0.04 -6.12
C VAL A 64 10.03 1.23 -5.40
N PRO A 65 11.11 1.93 -5.83
CA PRO A 65 11.53 3.16 -5.17
C PRO A 65 10.46 4.27 -5.24
N HIS A 66 9.79 4.41 -6.39
CA HIS A 66 8.71 5.39 -6.57
C HIS A 66 7.52 5.11 -5.65
N LEU A 67 7.05 3.86 -5.62
CA LEU A 67 5.96 3.45 -4.73
C LEU A 67 6.32 3.59 -3.26
N ALA A 68 7.60 3.38 -2.90
CA ALA A 68 8.07 3.57 -1.53
C ALA A 68 8.07 5.05 -1.12
N GLU A 69 8.41 5.97 -2.03
CA GLU A 69 8.26 7.42 -1.83
C GLU A 69 6.79 7.80 -1.67
N VAL A 70 5.90 7.25 -2.49
CA VAL A 70 4.45 7.48 -2.39
C VAL A 70 3.91 7.03 -1.04
N ILE A 71 4.30 5.83 -0.56
CA ILE A 71 3.91 5.34 0.77
C ILE A 71 4.42 6.29 1.86
N ALA A 72 5.69 6.69 1.82
CA ALA A 72 6.27 7.60 2.81
C ALA A 72 5.55 8.97 2.83
N GLN A 73 5.12 9.47 1.67
CA GLN A 73 4.34 10.70 1.56
C GLN A 73 2.94 10.54 2.16
N CYS A 74 2.25 9.43 1.89
CA CYS A 74 0.94 9.14 2.47
C CYS A 74 0.98 9.02 4.00
N LEU A 75 2.11 8.58 4.55
CA LEU A 75 2.33 8.43 5.99
C LEU A 75 2.97 9.66 6.64
N GLU A 76 3.17 10.74 5.89
CA GLU A 76 3.77 12.01 6.37
C GLU A 76 5.21 11.88 6.91
N ASP A 77 5.90 10.76 6.64
CA ASP A 77 7.29 10.49 7.08
C ASP A 77 8.36 11.15 6.21
N GLY A 78 7.95 11.74 5.08
CA GLY A 78 8.80 12.43 4.12
C GLY A 78 9.64 11.49 3.24
N PRO A 79 10.16 11.99 2.10
CA PRO A 79 10.84 11.15 1.09
C PRO A 79 12.17 10.55 1.59
N GLY A 80 12.82 11.16 2.60
CA GLY A 80 14.04 10.61 3.20
C GLY A 80 13.84 9.26 3.92
N SER A 81 12.59 8.92 4.22
CA SER A 81 12.20 7.67 4.89
C SER A 81 11.75 6.58 3.91
N ALA A 82 11.69 6.88 2.60
CA ALA A 82 11.16 5.97 1.58
C ALA A 82 11.80 4.58 1.58
N TRP A 83 13.11 4.48 1.86
CA TRP A 83 13.83 3.21 1.92
C TRP A 83 13.21 2.19 2.90
N GLN A 84 12.53 2.66 3.95
CA GLN A 84 11.84 1.80 4.93
C GLN A 84 10.62 1.08 4.31
N TYR A 85 10.07 1.64 3.23
CA TYR A 85 8.85 1.19 2.57
C TYR A 85 9.10 0.39 1.28
N GLU A 86 10.35 0.20 0.85
CA GLU A 86 10.65 -0.56 -0.38
C GLU A 86 10.13 -2.00 -0.33
N ARG A 87 10.16 -2.62 0.85
CA ARG A 87 9.58 -3.96 1.04
C ARG A 87 8.06 -3.94 0.81
N ALA A 88 7.36 -2.98 1.43
CA ALA A 88 5.92 -2.83 1.27
C ALA A 88 5.53 -2.53 -0.18
N ALA A 89 6.30 -1.66 -0.85
CA ALA A 89 6.13 -1.35 -2.26
C ALA A 89 6.31 -2.59 -3.15
N GLY A 90 7.33 -3.41 -2.90
CA GLY A 90 7.53 -4.67 -3.61
C GLY A 90 6.39 -5.68 -3.37
N ASP A 91 5.89 -5.77 -2.14
CA ASP A 91 4.72 -6.59 -1.80
C ASP A 91 3.45 -6.08 -2.51
N ALA A 92 3.27 -4.76 -2.60
CA ALA A 92 2.15 -4.14 -3.31
C ALA A 92 2.17 -4.47 -4.81
N VAL A 93 3.33 -4.37 -5.47
CA VAL A 93 3.48 -4.77 -6.89
C VAL A 93 3.12 -6.24 -7.07
N ARG A 94 3.61 -7.13 -6.20
CA ARG A 94 3.27 -8.56 -6.27
C ARG A 94 1.78 -8.80 -6.08
N ALA A 95 1.17 -8.17 -5.09
CA ALA A 95 -0.26 -8.29 -4.82
C ALA A 95 -1.11 -7.80 -6.01
N TYR A 96 -0.67 -6.75 -6.68
CA TYR A 96 -1.36 -6.18 -7.83
C TYR A 96 -1.23 -7.02 -9.10
N VAL A 97 -0.15 -7.80 -9.27
CA VAL A 97 0.07 -8.64 -10.47
C VAL A 97 -0.51 -10.06 -10.31
N VAL A 98 -0.56 -10.57 -9.08
CA VAL A 98 -1.15 -11.91 -8.78
C VAL A 98 -2.67 -11.91 -8.92
N HIS A 99 -3.26 -10.73 -8.85
CA HIS A 99 -4.67 -10.48 -8.96
C HIS A 99 -4.92 -9.80 -10.31
#